data_AF-A0A327R265-F1
#
_entry.id   AF-A0A327R265-F1
#
_cell.length_a   1.000
_cell.length_b   1.000
_cell.length_c   1.000
_cell.angle_alpha   90.00
_cell.angle_beta   90.00
_cell.angle_gamma   90.00
#
_symmetry.space_group_name_H-M   'P 1'
#
loop_
_entity.id
_entity.type
_entity.pdbx_description
1 polymer ?
#
loop_
_entity_poly.entity_id
_entity_poly.type
_entity_poly.pdbx_seq_one_letter_code
_entity_poly.pdbx_strand_id
1 'polypeptide(L)'
;MQFSFTRFKYLMAYQWAQYSKRYMYSLLAITIASIGFQYIYAKLGTLQSQVQVGIYITGLVLIGLFFTSTLFQPYASSKNNMQAYMLPASALEKLSVGVVYSMILFPIVGSIIFFLTNKLMVYISFHYMHRWTITMDPQYYKWGILWYTVAASGMTVFSVIFKRNAFLLYIIFCGLLYFSGLTINDSIGTYIMEKNANPPRHYEGNPALLELKPNGNNAAFWSAGYAVYNHDYKEYVGARLVVLPTKQQNMFYYAALLLCPFLWLITLTKIREKAA
;
A
#
# COMPACT_ATOMS: atom_id res chain seq x y z
N MET A 1 25.97 -10.25 20.27
CA MET A 1 26.35 -10.25 18.84
C MET A 1 26.51 -8.81 18.38
N GLN A 2 27.71 -8.36 18.05
CA GLN A 2 27.96 -7.00 17.56
C GLN A 2 27.60 -6.89 16.07
N PHE A 3 26.98 -5.79 15.65
CA PHE A 3 26.70 -5.49 14.24
C PHE A 3 27.98 -5.03 13.55
N SER A 4 28.30 -5.58 12.37
CA SER A 4 29.47 -5.20 11.58
C SER A 4 29.04 -4.77 10.19
N PHE A 5 29.32 -3.50 9.85
CA PHE A 5 29.04 -2.95 8.52
C PHE A 5 29.77 -3.69 7.40
N THR A 6 30.97 -4.20 7.67
CA THR A 6 31.74 -4.98 6.70
C THR A 6 31.01 -6.27 6.33
N ARG A 7 30.53 -7.04 7.32
CA ARG A 7 29.73 -8.25 7.08
C ARG A 7 28.40 -7.93 6.40
N PHE A 8 27.74 -6.85 6.81
CA PHE A 8 26.51 -6.38 6.18
C PHE A 8 26.69 -6.09 4.69
N LYS A 9 27.78 -5.44 4.28
CA LYS A 9 28.10 -5.18 2.87
C LYS A 9 28.30 -6.48 2.08
N TYR A 10 29.04 -7.43 2.63
CA TYR A 10 29.21 -8.74 1.99
C TYR A 10 27.89 -9.50 1.86
N LEU A 11 27.03 -9.43 2.88
CA LEU A 11 25.70 -10.04 2.85
C LEU A 11 24.81 -9.41 1.78
N MET A 12 24.86 -8.09 1.60
CA MET A 12 24.13 -7.41 0.51
C MET A 12 24.63 -7.85 -0.87
N ALA A 13 25.95 -7.95 -1.07
CA ALA A 13 26.54 -8.39 -2.33
C ALA A 13 26.19 -9.85 -2.64
N TYR A 14 26.23 -10.72 -1.63
CA TYR A 14 25.81 -12.11 -1.72
C TYR A 14 24.33 -12.22 -2.09
N GLN A 15 23.46 -11.46 -1.41
CA GLN A 15 22.03 -11.42 -1.69
C GLN A 15 21.76 -10.99 -3.15
N TRP A 16 22.46 -9.96 -3.64
CA TRP A 16 22.35 -9.51 -5.02
C TRP A 16 22.76 -10.60 -6.01
N ALA A 17 23.93 -11.20 -5.83
CA ALA A 17 24.44 -12.24 -6.71
C ALA A 17 23.47 -13.43 -6.80
N GLN A 18 22.92 -13.85 -5.66
CA GLN A 18 22.03 -14.99 -5.55
C GLN A 18 20.64 -14.74 -6.17
N TYR A 19 20.09 -13.52 -6.01
CA TYR A 19 18.69 -13.23 -6.35
C TYR A 19 18.49 -12.22 -7.49
N SER A 20 19.57 -11.71 -8.10
CA SER A 20 19.53 -10.75 -9.21
C SER A 20 18.53 -11.11 -10.32
N LYS A 21 18.53 -12.36 -10.78
CA LYS A 21 17.58 -12.83 -11.82
C LYS A 21 16.13 -12.72 -11.36
N ARG A 22 15.85 -13.10 -10.11
CA ARG A 22 14.49 -12.99 -9.55
C ARG A 22 14.07 -11.52 -9.44
N TYR A 23 15.01 -10.65 -9.09
CA TYR A 23 14.76 -9.20 -9.02
C TYR A 23 14.38 -8.67 -10.40
N MET A 24 15.12 -9.03 -11.44
CA MET A 24 14.79 -8.66 -12.82
C MET A 24 13.40 -9.17 -13.24
N TYR A 25 13.04 -10.41 -12.89
CA TYR A 25 11.70 -10.94 -13.20
C TYR A 25 10.59 -10.20 -12.46
N SER A 26 10.80 -9.83 -11.18
CA SER A 26 9.83 -9.02 -10.43
C SER A 26 9.66 -7.62 -11.04
N LEU A 27 10.75 -6.99 -11.48
CA LEU A 27 10.69 -5.70 -12.16
C LEU A 27 9.97 -5.80 -13.51
N LEU A 28 10.28 -6.83 -14.30
CA LEU A 28 9.62 -7.08 -15.58
C LEU A 28 8.12 -7.34 -15.38
N ALA A 29 7.75 -8.12 -14.36
CA ALA A 29 6.35 -8.34 -14.00
C ALA A 29 5.63 -7.04 -13.63
N ILE A 30 6.26 -6.15 -12.85
CA ILE A 30 5.71 -4.82 -12.51
C ILE A 30 5.49 -3.98 -13.76
N THR A 31 6.44 -3.99 -14.70
CA THR A 31 6.36 -3.22 -15.95
C THR A 31 5.22 -3.72 -16.83
N ILE A 32 5.16 -5.02 -17.08
CA ILE A 32 4.14 -5.62 -17.95
C ILE A 32 2.75 -5.45 -17.34
N ALA A 33 2.59 -5.72 -16.05
CA ALA A 33 1.32 -5.54 -15.37
C ALA A 33 0.87 -4.07 -15.42
N SER A 34 1.76 -3.12 -15.14
CA SER A 34 1.44 -1.69 -15.17
C SER A 34 1.01 -1.21 -16.55
N ILE A 35 1.76 -1.57 -17.61
CA ILE A 35 1.41 -1.23 -18.99
C ILE A 35 0.08 -1.88 -19.39
N GLY A 36 -0.11 -3.17 -19.08
CA GLY A 36 -1.32 -3.91 -19.41
C GLY A 36 -2.57 -3.30 -18.79
N PHE A 37 -2.55 -3.04 -17.48
CA PHE A 37 -3.69 -2.41 -16.79
C PHE A 37 -3.95 -1.00 -17.31
N GLN A 38 -2.93 -0.16 -17.43
CA GLN A 38 -3.11 1.20 -17.94
C GLN A 38 -3.65 1.22 -19.37
N TYR A 39 -3.21 0.29 -20.23
CA TYR A 39 -3.72 0.16 -21.59
C TYR A 39 -5.20 -0.21 -21.63
N ILE A 40 -5.64 -1.15 -20.78
CA ILE A 40 -7.06 -1.52 -20.67
C ILE A 40 -7.90 -0.30 -20.27
N TYR A 41 -7.51 0.42 -19.21
CA TYR A 41 -8.23 1.61 -18.77
C TYR A 41 -8.16 2.78 -19.78
N ALA A 42 -7.05 2.91 -20.52
CA ALA A 42 -6.93 3.90 -21.60
C ALA A 42 -7.94 3.61 -22.73
N LYS A 43 -8.06 2.34 -23.13
CA LYS A 43 -9.04 1.89 -24.13
C LYS A 43 -10.49 2.10 -23.67
N LEU A 44 -10.78 1.89 -22.39
CA LEU A 44 -12.09 2.15 -21.81
C LEU A 44 -12.38 3.65 -21.61
N GLY A 45 -11.37 4.51 -21.67
CA GLY A 45 -11.54 5.96 -21.51
C GLY A 45 -11.66 6.38 -20.05
N THR A 46 -11.30 5.49 -19.15
CA THR A 46 -11.42 5.63 -17.70
C THR A 46 -10.06 5.76 -17.03
N LEU A 47 -8.99 6.05 -17.79
CA LEU A 47 -7.64 6.27 -17.25
C LEU A 47 -7.50 7.63 -16.55
N GLN A 48 -8.38 7.90 -15.59
CA GLN A 48 -8.30 9.10 -14.76
C GLN A 48 -7.16 9.01 -13.74
N SER A 49 -6.74 10.15 -13.19
CA SER A 49 -5.66 10.19 -12.19
C SER A 49 -5.93 9.25 -11.01
N GLN A 50 -7.17 9.12 -10.54
CA GLN A 50 -7.54 8.23 -9.43
C GLN A 50 -7.31 6.76 -9.78
N VAL A 51 -7.61 6.37 -11.02
CA VAL A 51 -7.38 5.00 -11.51
C VAL A 51 -5.88 4.72 -11.62
N GLN A 52 -5.09 5.69 -12.11
CA GLN A 52 -3.62 5.57 -12.13
C GLN A 52 -3.05 5.37 -10.72
N VAL A 53 -3.54 6.11 -9.72
CA VAL A 53 -3.18 5.92 -8.31
C VAL A 53 -3.55 4.51 -7.83
N GLY A 54 -4.76 4.04 -8.15
CA GLY A 54 -5.21 2.69 -7.81
C GLY A 54 -4.30 1.60 -8.39
N ILE A 55 -3.93 1.71 -9.66
CA ILE A 55 -3.00 0.78 -10.33
C ILE A 55 -1.62 0.83 -9.66
N TYR A 56 -1.11 2.03 -9.37
CA TYR A 56 0.19 2.21 -8.71
C TYR A 56 0.22 1.54 -7.34
N ILE A 57 -0.72 1.88 -6.46
CA ILE A 57 -0.76 1.36 -5.08
C ILE A 57 -0.95 -0.16 -5.11
N THR A 58 -1.91 -0.66 -5.91
CA THR A 58 -2.21 -2.08 -6.00
C THR A 58 -1.03 -2.87 -6.56
N GLY A 59 -0.42 -2.38 -7.64
CA GLY A 59 0.74 -3.03 -8.26
C GLY A 59 1.94 -3.06 -7.33
N LEU A 60 2.25 -1.93 -6.69
CA LEU A 60 3.36 -1.81 -5.74
C LEU A 60 3.16 -2.72 -4.52
N VAL A 61 1.96 -2.72 -3.93
CA VAL A 61 1.64 -3.55 -2.78
C VAL A 61 1.63 -5.03 -3.15
N LEU A 62 0.86 -5.48 -4.14
CA LEU A 62 0.75 -6.92 -4.44
C LEU A 62 2.08 -7.55 -4.88
N ILE A 63 2.76 -6.92 -5.84
CA ILE A 63 4.02 -7.45 -6.36
C ILE A 63 5.12 -7.32 -5.30
N GLY A 64 5.09 -6.24 -4.53
CA GLY A 64 6.04 -6.03 -3.43
C GLY A 64 5.82 -6.96 -2.22
N LEU A 65 4.58 -7.36 -1.93
CA LEU A 65 4.26 -8.38 -0.93
C LEU A 65 4.75 -9.75 -1.39
N PHE A 66 4.51 -10.09 -2.66
CA PHE A 66 5.04 -11.32 -3.24
C PHE A 66 6.57 -11.34 -3.17
N PHE A 67 7.21 -10.24 -3.57
CA PHE A 67 8.65 -10.06 -3.48
C PHE A 67 9.16 -10.26 -2.05
N THR A 68 8.58 -9.55 -1.08
CA THR A 68 8.95 -9.65 0.34
C THR A 68 8.76 -11.07 0.87
N SER A 69 7.67 -11.75 0.48
CA SER A 69 7.44 -13.15 0.83
C SER A 69 8.57 -14.05 0.37
N THR A 70 8.97 -13.92 -0.90
CA THR A 70 10.03 -14.76 -1.48
C THR A 70 11.39 -14.48 -0.86
N LEU A 71 11.64 -13.23 -0.46
CA LEU A 71 12.89 -12.79 0.18
C LEU A 71 13.04 -13.41 1.57
N PHE A 72 11.96 -13.49 2.35
CA PHE A 72 11.98 -14.01 3.72
C PHE A 72 11.65 -15.50 3.84
N GLN A 73 11.19 -16.15 2.77
CA GLN A 73 10.88 -17.58 2.73
C GLN A 73 12.03 -18.49 3.19
N PRO A 74 13.32 -18.23 2.87
CA PRO A 74 14.42 -19.06 3.35
C PRO A 74 14.46 -19.19 4.87
N TYR A 75 14.14 -18.11 5.61
CA TYR A 75 14.12 -18.07 7.08
C TYR A 75 12.95 -18.86 7.71
N ALA A 76 11.96 -19.22 6.90
CA ALA A 76 10.79 -19.97 7.34
C ALA A 76 11.05 -21.49 7.32
N SER A 77 11.75 -21.99 6.30
CA SER A 77 11.88 -23.42 5.99
C SER A 77 13.10 -24.06 6.64
N SER A 78 12.89 -25.15 7.41
CA SER A 78 13.96 -25.88 8.10
C SER A 78 15.10 -26.36 7.18
N LYS A 79 14.79 -26.76 5.93
CA LYS A 79 15.79 -27.30 5.00
C LYS A 79 16.69 -26.21 4.39
N ASN A 80 16.11 -25.09 3.99
CA ASN A 80 16.88 -23.96 3.42
C ASN A 80 17.52 -23.08 4.51
N ASN A 81 17.00 -23.17 5.74
CA ASN A 81 17.53 -22.50 6.91
C ASN A 81 18.98 -22.89 7.20
N MET A 82 19.39 -24.14 6.98
CA MET A 82 20.76 -24.55 7.29
C MET A 82 21.80 -23.72 6.53
N GLN A 83 21.62 -23.51 5.22
CA GLN A 83 22.53 -22.67 4.43
C GLN A 83 22.50 -21.21 4.89
N ALA A 84 21.31 -20.68 5.19
CA ALA A 84 21.18 -19.31 5.67
C ALA A 84 21.79 -19.10 7.06
N TYR A 85 21.78 -20.11 7.94
CA TYR A 85 22.35 -20.06 9.29
C TYR A 85 23.84 -20.36 9.34
N MET A 86 24.37 -21.14 8.38
CA MET A 86 25.81 -21.37 8.23
C MET A 86 26.59 -20.09 7.96
N LEU A 87 25.95 -19.05 7.40
CA LEU A 87 26.56 -17.75 7.23
C LEU A 87 26.81 -17.09 8.61
N PRO A 88 28.06 -16.73 8.95
CA PRO A 88 28.45 -16.12 10.23
C PRO A 88 28.02 -14.65 10.31
N ALA A 89 26.73 -14.40 10.13
CA ALA A 89 26.07 -13.12 10.22
C ALA A 89 25.00 -13.17 11.31
N SER A 90 24.91 -12.10 12.08
CA SER A 90 23.90 -11.92 13.11
C SER A 90 22.49 -11.87 12.52
N ALA A 91 21.49 -12.26 13.31
CA ALA A 91 20.08 -12.15 12.93
C ALA A 91 19.68 -10.71 12.53
N LEU A 92 20.29 -9.71 13.17
CA LEU A 92 20.03 -8.30 12.87
C LEU A 92 20.56 -7.92 11.49
N GLU A 93 21.81 -8.31 11.15
CA GLU A 93 22.37 -8.06 9.81
C GLU A 93 21.51 -8.71 8.70
N LYS A 94 21.03 -9.94 8.93
CA LYS A 94 20.14 -10.65 7.99
C LYS A 94 18.81 -9.94 7.79
N LEU A 95 18.18 -9.51 8.88
CA LEU A 95 16.93 -8.74 8.83
C LEU A 95 17.14 -7.39 8.13
N SER A 96 18.21 -6.67 8.46
CA SER A 96 18.53 -5.38 7.85
C SER A 96 18.72 -5.48 6.35
N VAL A 97 19.38 -6.53 5.84
CA VAL A 97 19.51 -6.74 4.39
C VAL A 97 18.14 -6.98 3.76
N GLY A 98 17.31 -7.81 4.38
CA GLY A 98 15.93 -8.03 3.93
C GLY A 98 15.14 -6.72 3.84
N VAL A 99 15.20 -5.90 4.89
CA VAL A 99 14.53 -4.59 4.97
C VAL A 99 15.05 -3.63 3.91
N VAL A 100 16.36 -3.55 3.67
CA VAL A 100 16.91 -2.66 2.62
C VAL A 100 16.39 -3.04 1.24
N TYR A 101 16.37 -4.33 0.90
CA TYR A 101 15.89 -4.79 -0.40
C TYR A 101 14.38 -4.65 -0.57
N SER A 102 13.58 -5.05 0.42
CA SER A 102 12.13 -4.93 0.33
C SER A 102 11.65 -3.51 0.56
N MET A 103 12.02 -2.85 1.66
CA MET A 103 11.40 -1.58 2.06
C MET A 103 11.95 -0.35 1.37
N ILE A 104 13.20 -0.39 0.90
CA ILE A 104 13.86 0.79 0.35
C ILE A 104 14.03 0.63 -1.15
N LEU A 105 14.79 -0.38 -1.58
CA LEU A 105 15.14 -0.53 -2.99
C LEU A 105 13.93 -0.86 -3.86
N PHE A 106 13.12 -1.85 -3.48
CA PHE A 106 11.97 -2.26 -4.27
C PHE A 106 10.97 -1.12 -4.54
N PRO A 107 10.48 -0.35 -3.55
CA PRO A 107 9.51 0.71 -3.84
C PRO A 107 10.11 1.88 -4.61
N ILE A 108 11.38 2.22 -4.40
CA ILE A 108 12.05 3.25 -5.20
C ILE A 108 12.09 2.84 -6.68
N VAL A 109 12.60 1.64 -6.97
CA VAL A 109 12.73 1.16 -8.35
C VAL A 109 11.34 0.93 -8.97
N GLY A 110 10.41 0.34 -8.23
CA GLY A 110 9.03 0.14 -8.67
C GLY A 110 8.32 1.46 -8.99
N SER A 111 8.54 2.51 -8.18
CA SER A 111 7.99 3.84 -8.43
C SER A 111 8.58 4.48 -9.69
N ILE A 112 9.90 4.35 -9.90
CA ILE A 112 10.58 4.86 -11.10
C ILE A 112 10.00 4.17 -12.34
N ILE A 113 9.88 2.84 -12.32
CA ILE A 113 9.30 2.08 -13.44
C ILE A 113 7.86 2.52 -13.69
N PHE A 114 7.03 2.59 -12.65
CA PHE A 114 5.64 3.00 -12.80
C PHE A 114 5.52 4.42 -13.37
N PHE A 115 6.36 5.35 -12.91
CA PHE A 115 6.40 6.72 -13.42
C PHE A 115 6.75 6.75 -14.92
N LEU A 116 7.73 5.96 -15.34
CA LEU A 116 8.10 5.82 -16.76
C LEU A 116 6.96 5.21 -17.59
N THR A 117 6.33 4.13 -17.11
CA THR A 117 5.20 3.49 -17.82
C THR A 117 3.99 4.41 -17.88
N ASN A 118 3.71 5.16 -16.81
CA ASN A 118 2.58 6.10 -16.77
C ASN A 118 2.78 7.25 -17.77
N LYS A 119 3.98 7.84 -17.84
CA LYS A 119 4.31 8.86 -18.84
C LYS A 119 4.16 8.33 -20.26
N LEU A 120 4.65 7.12 -20.52
CA LEU A 120 4.49 6.47 -21.82
C LEU A 120 3.01 6.26 -22.17
N MET A 121 2.20 5.81 -21.21
CA MET A 121 0.77 5.56 -21.45
C MET A 121 -0.05 6.82 -21.63
N VAL A 122 0.26 7.90 -20.90
CA VAL A 122 -0.34 9.22 -21.13
C VAL A 122 0.01 9.73 -22.54
N TYR A 123 1.27 9.58 -22.96
CA TYR A 123 1.69 9.94 -24.32
C TYR A 123 0.92 9.14 -25.38
N ILE A 124 0.78 7.83 -25.18
CA ILE A 124 0.04 6.95 -26.11
C ILE A 124 -1.44 7.35 -26.16
N SER A 125 -2.05 7.61 -25.00
CA SER A 125 -3.47 7.99 -24.89
C SER A 125 -3.75 9.31 -25.62
N PHE A 126 -2.87 10.29 -25.49
CA PHE A 126 -3.02 11.58 -26.14
C PHE A 126 -2.84 11.50 -27.66
N HIS A 127 -1.74 10.90 -28.13
CA HIS A 127 -1.38 10.93 -29.55
C HIS A 127 -2.13 9.90 -30.40
N TYR A 128 -2.34 8.68 -29.88
CA TYR A 128 -2.93 7.59 -30.66
C TYR A 128 -4.40 7.34 -30.35
N MET A 129 -4.86 7.69 -29.15
CA MET A 129 -6.28 7.50 -28.76
C MET A 129 -7.08 8.79 -28.76
N HIS A 130 -6.44 9.94 -29.00
CA HIS A 130 -7.05 11.27 -28.96
C HIS A 130 -7.83 11.55 -27.67
N ARG A 131 -7.32 11.04 -26.54
CA ARG A 131 -7.93 11.19 -25.21
C ARG A 131 -7.04 12.03 -24.32
N TRP A 132 -7.65 13.06 -23.74
CA TRP A 132 -6.99 13.90 -22.74
C TRP A 132 -6.91 13.14 -21.42
N THR A 133 -5.71 12.70 -21.09
CA THR A 133 -5.42 12.02 -19.81
C THR A 133 -4.45 12.86 -19.00
N ILE A 134 -4.83 13.18 -17.77
CA ILE A 134 -3.97 13.92 -16.83
C ILE A 134 -3.06 12.91 -16.13
N THR A 135 -1.78 13.28 -15.95
CA THR A 135 -0.81 12.46 -15.21
C THR A 135 -1.13 12.50 -13.71
N MET A 136 -0.97 11.35 -13.05
CA MET A 136 -1.05 11.22 -11.60
C MET A 136 -0.24 12.31 -10.86
N ASP A 137 -0.88 12.94 -9.88
CA ASP A 137 -0.22 13.91 -9.00
C ASP A 137 0.87 13.23 -8.13
N PRO A 138 2.09 13.80 -8.06
CA PRO A 138 3.18 13.26 -7.26
C PRO A 138 2.85 13.01 -5.78
N GLN A 139 1.89 13.73 -5.20
CA GLN A 139 1.53 13.56 -3.78
C GLN A 139 1.05 12.13 -3.45
N TYR A 140 0.48 11.42 -4.43
CA TYR A 140 -0.02 10.06 -4.22
C TYR A 140 1.10 9.01 -4.14
N TYR A 141 2.33 9.32 -4.61
CA TYR A 141 3.47 8.41 -4.42
C TYR A 141 3.78 8.21 -2.95
N LYS A 142 3.70 9.27 -2.14
CA LYS A 142 3.92 9.22 -0.68
C LYS A 142 2.97 8.23 -0.01
N TRP A 143 1.69 8.25 -0.38
CA TRP A 143 0.68 7.35 0.17
C TRP A 143 0.89 5.91 -0.28
N GLY A 144 1.22 5.68 -1.56
CA GLY A 144 1.53 4.33 -2.04
C GLY A 144 2.75 3.71 -1.36
N ILE A 145 3.81 4.50 -1.14
CA ILE A 145 5.00 4.04 -0.41
C ILE A 145 4.64 3.71 1.03
N LEU A 146 3.85 4.54 1.72
CA LEU A 146 3.40 4.23 3.08
C LEU A 146 2.64 2.90 3.16
N TRP A 147 1.61 2.75 2.33
CA TRP A 147 0.80 1.53 2.29
C TRP A 147 1.65 0.31 2.00
N TYR A 148 2.60 0.45 1.07
CA TYR A 148 3.58 -0.57 0.77
C TYR A 148 4.44 -0.91 1.99
N THR A 149 5.04 0.07 2.67
CA THR A 149 5.93 -0.18 3.82
C THR A 149 5.20 -0.87 4.97
N VAL A 150 3.96 -0.46 5.25
CA VAL A 150 3.12 -1.10 6.29
C VAL A 150 2.80 -2.54 5.90
N ALA A 151 2.33 -2.75 4.68
CA ALA A 151 1.97 -4.08 4.18
C ALA A 151 3.18 -5.03 4.13
N ALA A 152 4.30 -4.55 3.59
CA ALA A 152 5.55 -5.31 3.55
C ALA A 152 6.05 -5.64 4.96
N SER A 153 5.80 -4.79 5.97
CA SER A 153 6.26 -5.02 7.35
C SER A 153 5.41 -6.11 8.02
N GLY A 154 4.10 -6.14 7.74
CA GLY A 154 3.25 -7.26 8.12
C GLY A 154 3.69 -8.55 7.44
N MET A 155 4.07 -8.46 6.15
CA MET A 155 4.51 -9.61 5.37
C MET A 155 5.80 -10.23 5.88
N THR A 156 6.75 -9.44 6.40
CA THR A 156 7.98 -10.00 6.99
C THR A 156 7.66 -10.87 8.20
N VAL A 157 6.74 -10.42 9.07
CA VAL A 157 6.29 -11.19 10.23
C VAL A 157 5.60 -12.47 9.79
N PHE A 158 4.63 -12.38 8.88
CA PHE A 158 3.90 -13.54 8.38
C PHE A 158 4.80 -14.55 7.69
N SER A 159 5.78 -14.08 6.92
CA SER A 159 6.74 -14.94 6.21
C SER A 159 7.64 -15.72 7.17
N VAL A 160 7.99 -15.14 8.33
CA VAL A 160 8.80 -15.84 9.33
C VAL A 160 7.94 -16.79 10.18
N ILE A 161 6.70 -16.42 10.52
CA ILE A 161 5.81 -17.26 11.34
C ILE A 161 5.29 -18.47 10.55
N PHE A 162 4.77 -18.26 9.33
CA PHE A 162 4.12 -19.29 8.54
C PHE A 162 5.07 -19.89 7.51
N LYS A 163 5.35 -21.20 7.61
CA LYS A 163 6.32 -21.88 6.72
C LYS A 163 5.81 -22.07 5.28
N ARG A 164 4.51 -22.33 5.13
CA ARG A 164 3.86 -22.62 3.84
C ARG A 164 2.70 -21.64 3.66
N ASN A 165 2.51 -21.15 2.43
CA ASN A 165 1.41 -20.27 2.04
C ASN A 165 1.34 -18.95 2.83
N ALA A 166 2.46 -18.45 3.38
CA ALA A 166 2.50 -17.18 4.12
C ALA A 166 1.87 -16.01 3.34
N PHE A 167 2.16 -15.94 2.04
CA PHE A 167 1.58 -14.93 1.15
C PHE A 167 0.05 -15.00 1.05
N LEU A 168 -0.50 -16.20 0.86
CA LEU A 168 -1.94 -16.38 0.73
C LEU A 168 -2.66 -16.08 2.06
N LEU A 169 -2.10 -16.55 3.18
CA LEU A 169 -2.64 -16.24 4.52
C LEU A 169 -2.58 -14.74 4.81
N TYR A 170 -1.51 -14.06 4.39
CA TYR A 170 -1.38 -12.62 4.58
C TYR A 170 -2.38 -11.83 3.73
N ILE A 171 -2.64 -12.25 2.49
CA ILE A 171 -3.70 -11.65 1.65
C ILE A 171 -5.07 -11.81 2.30
N ILE A 172 -5.40 -13.01 2.78
CA ILE A 172 -6.67 -13.26 3.47
C ILE A 172 -6.77 -12.36 4.71
N PHE A 173 -5.70 -12.27 5.48
CA PHE A 173 -5.64 -11.40 6.66
C PHE A 173 -5.83 -9.91 6.29
N CYS A 174 -5.17 -9.42 5.24
CA CYS A 174 -5.34 -8.05 4.75
C CYS A 174 -6.78 -7.80 4.27
N GLY A 175 -7.38 -8.78 3.58
CA GLY A 175 -8.78 -8.71 3.15
C GLY A 175 -9.73 -8.61 4.35
N LEU A 176 -9.56 -9.45 5.36
CA LEU A 176 -10.35 -9.42 6.59
C LEU A 176 -10.19 -8.08 7.32
N LEU A 177 -8.96 -7.55 7.42
CA LEU A 177 -8.71 -6.24 8.02
C LEU A 177 -9.35 -5.11 7.22
N TYR A 178 -9.30 -5.17 5.88
CA TYR A 178 -9.93 -4.18 5.01
C TYR A 178 -11.44 -4.16 5.20
N PHE A 179 -12.10 -5.32 5.17
CA PHE A 179 -13.54 -5.41 5.39
C PHE A 179 -13.95 -4.96 6.80
N SER A 180 -13.18 -5.37 7.83
CA SER A 180 -13.41 -4.92 9.21
C SER A 180 -13.22 -3.40 9.34
N GLY A 181 -12.23 -2.85 8.65
CA GLY A 181 -11.98 -1.41 8.62
C GLY A 181 -13.13 -0.65 7.98
N LEU A 182 -13.67 -1.16 6.86
CA LEU A 182 -14.82 -0.55 6.19
C LEU A 182 -16.07 -0.56 7.10
N THR A 183 -16.38 -1.68 7.74
CA THR A 183 -17.58 -1.77 8.61
C THR A 183 -17.46 -0.88 9.85
N ILE A 184 -16.29 -0.83 10.46
CA ILE A 184 -16.01 0.06 11.59
C ILE A 184 -16.07 1.52 11.14
N ASN A 185 -15.46 1.86 10.01
CA ASN A 185 -15.44 3.24 9.50
C ASN A 185 -16.85 3.74 9.17
N ASP A 186 -17.68 2.90 8.55
CA ASP A 186 -19.06 3.25 8.24
C ASP A 186 -19.90 3.46 9.52
N SER A 187 -19.73 2.58 10.51
CA SER A 187 -20.39 2.70 11.82
C SER A 187 -19.99 3.96 12.58
N ILE A 188 -18.68 4.24 12.67
CA ILE A 188 -18.15 5.43 13.34
C ILE A 188 -18.55 6.70 12.57
N GLY A 189 -18.45 6.69 11.25
CA GLY A 189 -18.83 7.81 10.39
C GLY A 189 -20.30 8.19 10.61
N THR A 190 -21.19 7.21 10.56
CA THR A 190 -22.62 7.41 10.82
C THR A 190 -22.86 7.96 12.22
N TYR A 191 -22.23 7.41 13.26
CA TYR A 191 -22.37 7.89 14.63
C TYR A 191 -21.88 9.34 14.82
N ILE A 192 -20.71 9.67 14.27
CA ILE A 192 -20.16 11.03 14.33
C ILE A 192 -21.09 12.00 13.61
N MET A 193 -21.66 11.59 12.47
CA MET A 193 -22.60 12.41 11.70
C MET A 193 -23.89 12.66 12.45
N GLU A 194 -24.54 11.62 12.99
CA GLU A 194 -25.76 11.76 13.79
C GLU A 194 -25.58 12.72 14.97
N LYS A 195 -24.40 12.72 15.61
CA LYS A 195 -24.11 13.58 16.75
C LYS A 195 -23.64 14.98 16.41
N ASN A 196 -23.01 15.19 15.25
CA ASN A 196 -22.37 16.47 14.89
C ASN A 196 -23.00 17.16 13.67
N ALA A 197 -24.03 16.61 13.06
CA ALA A 197 -24.76 17.22 11.94
C ALA A 197 -25.56 18.44 12.42
N ASN A 198 -24.87 19.52 12.72
CA ASN A 198 -25.47 20.84 12.62
C ASN A 198 -25.63 21.15 11.11
N PRO A 199 -26.82 21.53 10.63
CA PRO A 199 -27.01 21.86 9.22
C PRO A 199 -26.00 22.95 8.82
N PRO A 200 -25.33 22.82 7.66
CA PRO A 200 -24.29 23.75 7.26
C PRO A 200 -24.88 25.17 7.13
N ARG A 201 -24.41 26.10 7.98
CA ARG A 201 -24.80 27.53 8.00
C ARG A 201 -24.41 28.33 6.74
N HIS A 202 -24.01 27.66 5.66
CA HIS A 202 -23.39 28.28 4.48
C HIS A 202 -24.12 28.01 3.15
N TYR A 203 -25.39 27.59 3.21
CA TYR A 203 -26.26 27.80 2.06
C TYR A 203 -26.93 29.17 2.20
N GLU A 204 -26.54 30.10 1.33
CA GLU A 204 -27.20 31.41 1.17
C GLU A 204 -28.65 31.29 0.66
N GLY A 205 -29.09 30.07 0.29
CA GLY A 205 -30.49 29.69 0.09
C GLY A 205 -30.99 28.84 1.26
N ASN A 206 -32.24 29.10 1.68
CA ASN A 206 -32.95 28.49 2.81
C ASN A 206 -32.34 27.17 3.35
N PRO A 207 -31.45 27.22 4.37
CA PRO A 207 -30.71 26.05 4.87
C PRO A 207 -31.61 24.96 5.50
N ALA A 208 -32.91 25.25 5.65
CA ALA A 208 -33.92 24.29 6.06
C ALA A 208 -34.19 23.19 5.02
N LEU A 209 -33.72 23.33 3.77
CA LEU A 209 -34.11 22.45 2.66
C LEU A 209 -33.08 21.37 2.28
N LEU A 210 -31.99 21.18 3.04
CA LEU A 210 -30.99 20.17 2.69
C LEU A 210 -30.80 19.15 3.80
N GLU A 211 -31.17 17.90 3.51
CA GLU A 211 -30.94 16.76 4.38
C GLU A 211 -29.59 16.12 4.01
N LEU A 212 -28.67 16.07 4.97
CA LEU A 212 -27.40 15.39 4.83
C LEU A 212 -27.57 13.94 5.28
N LYS A 213 -27.43 13.00 4.35
CA LYS A 213 -27.39 11.56 4.69
C LYS A 213 -25.97 11.04 4.52
N PRO A 214 -25.49 10.18 5.43
CA PRO A 214 -24.27 9.43 5.20
C PRO A 214 -24.43 8.68 3.88
N ASN A 215 -23.56 8.99 2.92
CA ASN A 215 -23.45 8.16 1.75
C ASN A 215 -22.62 6.97 2.24
N GLY A 216 -23.21 5.77 2.37
CA GLY A 216 -22.63 4.54 2.97
C GLY A 216 -21.41 3.99 2.22
N ASN A 217 -20.60 4.88 1.65
CA ASN A 217 -19.44 4.67 0.84
C ASN A 217 -18.28 5.53 1.39
N ASN A 218 -18.08 5.48 2.71
CA ASN A 218 -16.95 6.09 3.40
C ASN A 218 -15.68 5.30 3.08
N ALA A 219 -15.10 5.58 1.92
CA ALA A 219 -14.02 4.79 1.31
C ALA A 219 -12.71 4.75 2.13
N ALA A 220 -12.51 5.64 3.11
CA ALA A 220 -11.30 5.65 3.95
C ALA A 220 -11.51 6.35 5.29
N PHE A 221 -10.73 5.98 6.31
CA PHE A 221 -10.70 6.61 7.63
C PHE A 221 -10.39 8.13 7.61
N TRP A 222 -9.89 8.65 6.49
CA TRP A 222 -9.55 10.08 6.33
C TRP A 222 -10.60 10.89 5.57
N SER A 223 -11.69 10.27 5.12
CA SER A 223 -12.73 10.97 4.38
C SER A 223 -14.12 10.40 4.62
N ALA A 224 -15.07 11.29 4.90
CA ALA A 224 -16.49 10.95 5.01
C ALA A 224 -17.25 11.47 3.78
N GLY A 225 -17.92 10.58 3.06
CA GLY A 225 -18.82 10.91 1.97
C GLY A 225 -20.22 11.24 2.50
N TYR A 226 -20.80 12.33 2.01
CA TYR A 226 -22.17 12.72 2.31
C TYR A 226 -22.98 12.86 1.04
N ALA A 227 -24.19 12.34 1.05
CA ALA A 227 -25.19 12.59 0.02
C ALA A 227 -26.03 13.78 0.46
N VAL A 228 -26.20 14.73 -0.45
CA VAL A 228 -26.99 15.95 -0.25
C VAL A 228 -28.32 15.73 -0.94
N TYR A 229 -29.41 15.73 -0.17
CA TYR A 229 -30.76 15.61 -0.68
C TYR A 229 -31.50 16.94 -0.57
N ASN A 230 -32.33 17.25 -1.56
CA ASN A 230 -33.30 18.32 -1.47
C ASN A 230 -34.48 17.83 -0.62
N HIS A 231 -34.76 18.50 0.49
CA HIS A 231 -35.79 18.14 1.45
C HIS A 231 -37.19 18.10 0.83
N ASP A 232 -37.50 19.04 -0.08
CA ASP A 232 -38.84 19.16 -0.67
C ASP A 232 -39.13 18.06 -1.70
N TYR A 233 -38.12 17.69 -2.48
CA TYR A 233 -38.27 16.75 -3.60
C TYR A 233 -37.73 15.35 -3.31
N LYS A 234 -37.03 15.16 -2.19
CA LYS A 234 -36.22 13.96 -1.88
C LYS A 234 -35.25 13.58 -3.01
N GLU A 235 -34.93 14.53 -3.88
CA GLU A 235 -34.05 14.31 -5.01
C GLU A 235 -32.60 14.39 -4.56
N TYR A 236 -31.78 13.49 -5.10
CA TYR A 236 -30.34 13.48 -4.90
C TYR A 236 -29.74 14.66 -5.65
N VAL A 237 -29.19 15.62 -4.92
CA VAL A 237 -28.57 16.84 -5.49
C VAL A 237 -27.09 16.59 -5.78
N GLY A 238 -26.45 15.71 -5.02
CA GLY A 238 -25.06 15.34 -5.25
C GLY A 238 -24.44 14.65 -4.04
N ALA A 239 -23.19 14.24 -4.20
CA ALA A 239 -22.35 13.77 -3.11
C ALA A 239 -21.20 14.73 -2.92
N ARG A 240 -20.76 14.86 -1.68
CA ARG A 240 -19.55 15.59 -1.34
C ARG A 240 -18.71 14.75 -0.40
N LEU A 241 -17.42 15.01 -0.40
CA LEU A 241 -16.46 14.29 0.41
C LEU A 241 -15.87 15.28 1.42
N VAL A 242 -16.09 15.07 2.72
CA VAL A 242 -15.35 15.78 3.77
C VAL A 242 -14.07 15.03 3.98
N VAL A 243 -12.95 15.68 3.75
CA VAL A 243 -11.63 15.13 3.99
C VAL A 243 -11.10 15.67 5.32
N LEU A 244 -10.50 14.82 6.15
CA LEU A 244 -9.90 15.26 7.41
C LEU A 244 -8.82 16.34 7.14
N PRO A 245 -8.66 17.33 8.02
CA PRO A 245 -7.56 18.29 7.93
C PRO A 245 -6.20 17.58 7.79
N THR A 246 -5.29 18.16 7.01
CA THR A 246 -3.97 17.56 6.70
C THR A 246 -3.18 17.17 7.96
N LYS A 247 -3.30 17.94 9.05
CA LYS A 247 -2.66 17.62 10.34
C LYS A 247 -3.14 16.28 10.91
N GLN A 248 -4.43 16.00 10.85
CA GLN A 248 -5.01 14.75 11.34
C GLN A 248 -4.64 13.57 10.43
N GLN A 249 -4.65 13.77 9.11
CA GLN A 249 -4.17 12.73 8.18
C GLN A 249 -2.71 12.35 8.43
N ASN A 250 -1.86 13.34 8.68
CA ASN A 250 -0.46 13.12 9.00
C ASN A 250 -0.29 12.35 10.32
N MET A 251 -1.18 12.53 11.31
CA MET A 251 -1.15 11.75 12.55
C MET A 251 -1.33 10.25 12.27
N PHE A 252 -2.32 9.87 11.45
CA PHE A 252 -2.50 8.48 11.03
C PHE A 252 -1.31 7.95 10.22
N TYR A 253 -0.75 8.79 9.34
CA TYR A 253 0.45 8.46 8.58
C TYR A 253 1.63 8.10 9.50
N TYR A 254 1.92 8.92 10.50
CA TYR A 254 3.01 8.65 11.44
C TYR A 254 2.72 7.47 12.36
N ALA A 255 1.47 7.30 12.82
CA ALA A 255 1.08 6.14 13.62
C ALA A 255 1.30 4.83 12.85
N ALA A 256 0.93 4.79 11.57
CA ALA A 256 1.17 3.64 10.71
C ALA A 256 2.67 3.36 10.51
N LEU A 257 3.50 4.40 10.36
CA LEU A 257 4.96 4.23 10.28
C LEU A 257 5.58 3.71 11.57
N LEU A 258 5.07 4.11 12.74
CA LEU A 258 5.55 3.61 14.03
C LEU A 258 5.22 2.13 14.27
N LEU A 259 4.21 1.58 13.58
CA LEU A 259 3.89 0.15 13.62
C LEU A 259 4.99 -0.71 12.95
N CYS A 260 5.61 -0.20 11.88
CA CYS A 260 6.63 -0.92 11.11
C CYS A 260 7.82 -1.42 11.95
N PRO A 261 8.53 -0.58 12.75
CA PRO A 261 9.65 -1.06 13.57
C PRO A 261 9.21 -2.08 14.62
N PHE A 262 7.99 -2.00 15.15
CA PHE A 262 7.47 -2.99 16.09
C PHE A 262 7.32 -4.37 15.42
N LEU A 263 6.79 -4.42 14.19
CA LEU A 263 6.72 -5.64 13.39
C LEU A 263 8.11 -6.20 13.05
N TRP A 264 9.09 -5.32 12.81
CA TRP A 264 10.47 -5.76 12.57
C TRP A 264 11.11 -6.35 13.83
N LEU A 265 10.83 -5.82 15.02
CA LEU A 265 11.28 -6.40 16.28
C LEU A 265 10.70 -7.80 16.50
N ILE A 266 9.41 -8.02 16.21
CA ILE A 266 8.80 -9.36 16.24
C ILE A 266 9.47 -10.30 15.23
N THR A 267 9.77 -9.79 14.03
CA THR A 267 10.48 -10.57 13.01
C THR A 267 11.89 -10.95 13.51
N LEU A 268 12.59 -10.02 14.17
CA LEU A 268 13.93 -10.22 14.71
C LEU A 268 13.94 -11.28 15.82
N THR A 269 13.01 -11.23 16.77
CA THR A 269 12.92 -12.22 17.85
C THR A 269 12.67 -13.61 17.28
N LYS A 270 11.76 -13.73 16.31
CA LYS A 270 11.48 -15.01 15.65
C LYS A 270 12.66 -15.56 14.84
N ILE A 271 13.46 -14.72 14.19
CA ILE A 271 14.69 -15.16 13.52
C ILE A 271 15.72 -15.63 14.55
N ARG A 272 15.86 -14.93 15.69
CA ARG A 272 16.78 -15.34 16.77
C ARG A 272 16.39 -16.67 17.40
N GLU A 273 15.10 -16.87 17.70
CA GLU A 273 14.57 -18.13 18.24
C GLU A 273 14.89 -19.34 17.35
N LYS A 274 14.92 -19.15 16.03
CA LYS A 274 15.23 -20.23 15.07
C LYS A 274 16.72 -20.45 14.82
N ALA A 275 17.55 -19.49 15.22
CA ALA A 275 19.00 -19.55 15.07
C ALA A 275 19.71 -20.12 16.30
N ALA A 276 19.03 -20.13 17.45
CA ALA A 276 19.44 -20.80 18.67
C ALA A 276 19.13 -22.30 18.58
#